data_AF-A0A928RQA7-F1
#
_entry.id   AF-A0A928RQA7-F1
#
_cell.length_a   1.000
_cell.length_b   1.000
_cell.length_c   1.000
_cell.angle_alpha   90.00
_cell.angle_beta   90.00
_cell.angle_gamma   90.00
#
_symmetry.space_group_name_H-M   'P 1'
#
loop_
_entity.id
_entity.type
_entity.pdbx_description
1 polymer ?
#
loop_
_entity_poly.entity_id
_entity_poly.type
_entity_poly.pdbx_seq_one_letter_code
_entity_poly.pdbx_strand_id
1 'polypeptide(L)' 'MTTVKVGENESLESALKRFKRKCQKDGIIGDIRKKEAYDKPSVAKKKKSEQARKRARKRG' A
#
# COMPACT_ATOMS: atom_id res chain seq x y z
N MET A 1 10.07 2.90 2.35
CA MET A 1 10.74 1.85 3.14
C MET A 1 10.17 1.93 4.55
N THR A 2 9.62 0.83 5.08
CA THR A 2 8.89 0.81 6.35
C THR A 2 9.70 0.19 7.47
N THR A 3 9.96 0.95 8.54
CA THR A 3 10.60 0.44 9.76
C THR A 3 9.65 0.58 10.95
N VAL A 4 9.51 -0.47 11.76
CA VAL A 4 8.76 -0.46 13.03
C VAL A 4 9.72 -0.86 14.13
N LYS A 5 9.84 -0.03 15.17
CA LYS A 5 10.58 -0.37 16.39
C LYS A 5 9.60 -1.05 17.36
N VAL A 6 10.01 -2.22 17.86
CA VAL A 6 9.24 -3.00 18.85
C VAL A 6 9.45 -2.35 20.22
N GLY A 7 8.37 -2.20 20.99
CA GLY A 7 8.44 -1.68 22.36
C GLY A 7 8.80 -2.76 23.38
N GLU A 8 9.29 -2.37 24.56
CA GLU A 8 9.78 -3.28 25.61
C GLU A 8 8.71 -4.25 26.15
N ASN A 9 7.42 -3.90 26.04
CA ASN A 9 6.28 -4.72 26.48
C ASN A 9 5.32 -5.09 25.33
N GLU A 10 5.82 -5.13 24.10
CA GLU A 10 4.99 -5.44 22.93
C GLU A 10 5.08 -6.92 22.55
N SER A 11 3.94 -7.57 22.32
CA SER A 11 3.91 -8.90 21.71
C SER A 11 4.32 -8.85 20.23
N LEU A 12 5.02 -9.90 19.78
CA LEU A 12 5.47 -10.02 18.39
C LEU A 12 4.32 -9.84 17.38
N GLU A 13 3.14 -10.40 17.68
CA GLU A 13 1.96 -10.26 16.81
C GLU A 13 1.49 -8.81 16.67
N SER A 14 1.53 -8.03 17.75
CA SER A 14 1.18 -6.62 17.71
C SER A 14 2.14 -5.82 16.82
N ALA A 15 3.44 -6.10 16.95
CA ALA A 15 4.47 -5.47 16.12
C ALA A 15 4.28 -5.81 14.63
N LEU A 16 4.01 -7.07 14.30
CA LEU A 16 3.74 -7.53 12.94
C LEU A 16 2.48 -6.90 12.37
N LYS A 17 1.42 -6.74 13.17
CA LYS A 17 0.18 -6.07 12.75
C LYS A 17 0.43 -4.60 12.42
N ARG A 18 1.22 -3.89 13.24
CA ARG A 18 1.63 -2.50 12.98
C ARG A 18 2.49 -2.39 11.73
N PHE A 19 3.44 -3.31 11.55
CA PHE A 19 4.26 -3.38 10.34
C PHE A 19 3.42 -3.58 9.08
N LYS A 20 2.50 -4.55 9.09
CA LYS A 20 1.60 -4.80 7.96
C LYS A 20 0.74 -3.58 7.61
N ARG A 21 0.20 -2.89 8.61
CA ARG A 21 -0.53 -1.62 8.40
C ARG A 21 0.37 -0.53 7.82
N LYS A 22 1.61 -0.42 8.29
CA LYS A 22 2.59 0.55 7.76
C LYS A 22 2.92 0.25 6.29
N CYS A 23 3.17 -1.01 5.93
CA CYS A 23 3.39 -1.43 4.54
C CYS A 23 2.20 -1.13 3.63
N GLN A 24 0.97 -1.27 4.14
CA GLN A 24 -0.24 -0.89 3.42
C GLN A 24 -0.38 0.63 3.24
N LYS A 25 -0.10 1.41 4.30
CA LYS A 25 -0.16 2.87 4.28
C LYS A 25 0.88 3.46 3.31
N ASP A 26 2.08 2.92 3.34
CA ASP A 26 3.19 3.36 2.48
C ASP A 26 3.03 2.86 1.02
N GLY A 27 1.98 2.08 0.73
CA GLY A 27 1.66 1.66 -0.63
C GLY A 27 2.57 0.57 -1.21
N ILE A 28 3.51 0.03 -0.41
CA ILE A 28 4.55 -0.92 -0.85
C ILE A 28 3.94 -2.12 -1.57
N ILE A 29 2.87 -2.71 -1.02
CA ILE A 29 2.21 -3.87 -1.64
C ILE A 29 1.54 -3.49 -2.97
N GLY A 30 1.02 -2.27 -3.08
CA GLY A 30 0.44 -1.78 -4.33
C GLY A 30 1.50 -1.54 -5.40
N ASP A 31 2.70 -1.09 -5.00
CA ASP A 31 3.80 -0.82 -5.91
C ASP A 31 4.47 -2.10 -6.42
N ILE A 32 4.58 -3.13 -5.57
CA ILE A 32 5.02 -4.47 -6.00
C ILE A 32 4.09 -4.98 -7.10
N ARG A 33 2.77 -4.98 -6.86
CA ARG A 33 1.77 -5.46 -7.84
C ARG A 33 1.76 -4.68 -9.16
N LYS A 34 2.08 -3.38 -9.13
CA LYS A 34 2.19 -2.56 -10.34
C LYS A 34 3.46 -2.85 -11.15
N LYS A 35 4.49 -3.39 -10.51
CA LYS A 35 5.80 -3.69 -11.11
C LYS A 35 5.99 -5.16 -11.46
N GLU A 36 5.11 -6.04 -10.98
CA GLU A 36 5.13 -7.49 -11.29
C GLU A 36 5.06 -7.78 -12.79
N ALA A 37 4.39 -6.92 -13.57
CA ALA A 37 4.31 -7.05 -15.03
C ALA A 37 4.40 -5.68 -15.72
N TYR A 38 4.88 -5.67 -16.95
CA TYR A 38 4.85 -4.47 -17.78
C TYR A 38 3.42 -4.15 -18.22
N ASP A 39 2.93 -2.99 -17.80
CA ASP A 39 1.72 -2.38 -18.32
C ASP A 39 2.09 -1.32 -19.38
N LYS A 40 1.44 -1.37 -20.54
CA LYS A 40 1.57 -0.29 -21.54
C LYS A 40 1.22 1.07 -20.90
N PRO A 41 1.87 2.18 -21.30
CA PRO A 41 1.67 3.50 -20.68
C PRO A 41 0.21 3.96 -20.66
N SER A 42 -0.57 3.62 -21.69
CA SER A 42 -2.01 3.92 -21.76
C SER A 42 -2.82 3.18 -20.68
N VAL A 43 -2.53 1.91 -20.45
CA VAL A 43 -3.16 1.07 -19.43
C VAL A 43 -2.81 1.59 -18.04
N ALA A 44 -1.54 1.93 -17.80
CA ALA A 44 -1.10 2.51 -16.53
C ALA A 44 -1.80 3.85 -16.23
N LYS A 45 -1.93 4.74 -17.24
CA LYS A 45 -2.69 6.00 -17.12
C LYS A 45 -4.17 5.75 -16.81
N LYS A 46 -4.80 4.80 -17.50
CA LYS A 46 -6.21 4.42 -17.27
C LYS A 46 -6.41 3.91 -15.83
N LYS A 47 -5.62 2.92 -15.39
CA LYS A 47 -5.65 2.36 -14.02
C LYS A 47 -5.45 3.45 -12.95
N LYS A 48 -4.55 4.40 -13.17
CA LYS A 48 -4.33 5.54 -12.24
C LYS A 48 -5.57 6.42 -12.12
N SER A 49 -6.21 6.76 -13.23
CA SER A 49 -7.42 7.60 -13.23
C SER A 49 -8.61 6.92 -12.56
N GLU A 50 -8.80 5.62 -12.79
CA GLU A 50 -9.85 4.81 -12.17
C GLU A 50 -9.66 4.70 -10.65
N GLN A 51 -8.41 4.47 -10.19
CA GLN A 51 -8.09 4.47 -8.77
C GLN A 51 -8.37 5.82 -8.11
N ALA A 52 -8.06 6.94 -8.77
CA ALA A 52 -8.36 8.28 -8.27
C ALA A 52 -9.88 8.50 -8.13
N ARG A 53 -10.67 8.15 -9.16
CA ARG A 53 -12.14 8.22 -9.13
C ARG A 53 -12.73 7.36 -8.02
N LYS A 54 -12.23 6.13 -7.84
CA LYS A 54 -12.68 5.24 -6.76
C LYS A 54 -12.36 5.79 -5.36
N ARG A 55 -11.23 6.49 -5.19
CA ARG A 55 -10.88 7.17 -3.93
C ARG A 55 -11.79 8.38 -3.66
N ALA A 56 -12.11 9.17 -4.68
CA ALA A 56 -13.03 10.30 -4.56
C ALA A 56 -14.43 9.84 -4.12
N ARG A 57 -14.97 8.79 -4.76
CA ARG A 57 -16.27 8.19 -4.39
C ARG A 57 -16.33 7.57 -2.99
N LYS A 58 -15.19 7.28 -2.37
CA LYS A 58 -15.13 6.74 -0.99
C LYS A 58 -15.00 7.83 0.07
N ARG A 59 -14.76 9.08 -0.35
CA ARG A 59 -14.54 10.23 0.54
C ARG A 59 -15.78 11.11 0.69
N GLY A 60 -16.69 11.09 -0.29
CA GLY A 60 -18.07 11.58 -0.14
C GLY A 60 -18.98 10.45 0.27
#